data_AF-A0A7Y1V0W3-F1
#
_entry.id   AF-A0A7Y1V0W3-F1
#
_cell.length_a   1.000
_cell.length_b   1.000
_cell.length_c   1.000
_cell.angle_alpha   90.00
_cell.angle_beta   90.00
_cell.angle_gamma   90.00
#
_symmetry.space_group_name_H-M   'P 1'
#
loop_
_entity.id
_entity.type
_entity.pdbx_description
1 polymer ?
#
loop_
_entity_poly.entity_id
_entity_poly.type
_entity_poly.pdbx_seq_one_letter_code
_entity_poly.pdbx_strand_id
1 'polypeptide(L)'
;MPNPELRICFDLASNVKGPIQHTWEEFAFRFKLPFRVVNRDADVTISKENGHPLAISSAFCQVLEETGIKHPHPFTNQPLFLCENGSPDYLGTAFYMMQGLQEYPPAKLDELGRYDPSQSYQARFDCFEENLVEKYFKAIVEITPLLNHLVNKDFPSRVFLSQDVDLINAGLRQETFASLKQGKLLQALNIIGAHLKSQPTYLNMQDIMDLQTQHGHSSTFFWLPCHRASIINKLIEVE
;
A
#
# COMPACT_ATOMS: atom_id res chain seq x y z
N MET A 1 -7.91 1.27 36.34
CA MET A 1 -8.23 2.67 36.04
C MET A 1 -8.43 2.79 34.54
N PRO A 2 -9.39 3.57 34.00
CA PRO A 2 -9.43 3.84 32.58
C PRO A 2 -8.07 4.45 32.18
N ASN A 3 -7.49 3.94 31.10
CA ASN A 3 -6.22 4.45 30.62
C ASN A 3 -6.45 5.91 30.20
N PRO A 4 -5.74 6.89 30.77
CA PRO A 4 -5.96 8.28 30.41
C PRO A 4 -5.73 8.47 28.91
N GLU A 5 -6.61 9.24 28.28
CA GLU A 5 -6.49 9.62 26.88
C GLU A 5 -5.15 10.34 26.66
N LEU A 6 -4.32 9.82 25.75
CA LEU A 6 -2.98 10.35 25.49
C LEU A 6 -3.06 11.69 24.75
N ARG A 7 -2.37 12.73 25.23
CA ARG A 7 -2.30 14.03 24.55
C ARG A 7 -1.09 14.10 23.65
N ILE A 8 -1.31 14.40 22.38
CA ILE A 8 -0.26 14.34 21.36
C ILE A 8 -0.14 15.66 20.63
N CYS A 9 1.09 16.14 20.49
CA CYS A 9 1.41 17.30 19.67
C CYS A 9 2.19 16.85 18.42
N PHE A 10 1.78 17.36 17.26
CA PHE A 10 2.52 17.21 16.01
C PHE A 10 3.17 18.55 15.68
N ASP A 11 4.43 18.68 16.05
CA ASP A 11 5.27 19.85 15.80
C ASP A 11 6.03 19.65 14.48
N LEU A 12 5.27 19.69 13.39
CA LEU A 12 5.72 19.41 12.03
C LEU A 12 5.13 20.44 11.07
N ALA A 13 5.84 20.68 9.96
CA ALA A 13 5.33 21.48 8.86
C ALA A 13 4.02 20.88 8.29
N SER A 14 3.14 21.72 7.75
CA SER A 14 1.76 21.33 7.37
C SER A 14 1.71 20.19 6.34
N ASN A 15 2.66 20.15 5.41
CA ASN A 15 2.82 19.11 4.39
C ASN A 15 3.22 17.74 4.97
N VAL A 16 3.92 17.70 6.11
CA VAL A 16 4.37 16.46 6.77
C VAL A 16 3.38 16.03 7.87
N LYS A 17 2.77 17.01 8.55
CA LYS A 17 1.87 16.80 9.68
C LYS A 17 0.71 15.86 9.33
N GLY A 18 0.02 16.08 8.21
CA GLY A 18 -1.11 15.25 7.80
C GLY A 18 -0.75 13.76 7.65
N PRO A 19 0.23 13.42 6.78
CA PRO A 19 0.77 12.06 6.64
C PRO A 19 1.15 11.37 7.95
N ILE A 20 1.89 12.07 8.81
CA ILE A 20 2.36 11.51 10.08
C ILE A 20 1.22 11.36 11.08
N GLN A 21 0.27 12.30 11.11
CA GLN A 21 -0.92 12.18 11.94
C GLN A 21 -1.77 10.99 11.51
N HIS A 22 -1.97 10.76 10.22
CA HIS A 22 -2.68 9.58 9.73
C HIS A 22 -1.98 8.28 10.14
N THR A 23 -0.65 8.23 10.03
CA THR A 23 0.11 7.05 10.47
C THR A 23 -0.01 6.80 11.96
N TRP A 24 -0.04 7.88 12.75
CA TRP A 24 -0.32 7.79 14.17
C TRP A 24 -1.74 7.29 14.46
N GLU A 25 -2.74 7.72 13.70
CA GLU A 25 -4.12 7.23 13.81
C GLU A 25 -4.20 5.72 13.57
N GLU A 26 -3.50 5.20 12.56
CA GLU A 26 -3.40 3.75 12.30
C GLU A 26 -2.69 3.01 13.44
N PHE A 27 -1.59 3.57 13.96
CA PHE A 27 -0.92 3.05 15.14
C PHE A 27 -1.87 3.01 16.35
N ALA A 28 -2.57 4.10 16.64
CA ALA A 28 -3.48 4.20 17.76
C ALA A 28 -4.66 3.23 17.62
N PHE A 29 -5.23 3.12 16.42
CA PHE A 29 -6.26 2.14 16.09
C PHE A 29 -5.77 0.72 16.33
N ARG A 30 -4.58 0.39 15.83
CA ARG A 30 -3.92 -0.91 15.97
C ARG A 30 -3.78 -1.33 17.44
N PHE A 31 -3.39 -0.42 18.34
CA PHE A 31 -3.20 -0.71 19.76
C PHE A 31 -4.41 -0.43 20.66
N LYS A 32 -5.53 0.03 20.08
CA LYS A 32 -6.71 0.52 20.82
C LYS A 32 -6.34 1.59 21.84
N LEU A 33 -5.49 2.53 21.42
CA LEU A 33 -4.96 3.61 22.24
C LEU A 33 -5.84 4.87 22.08
N PRO A 34 -6.62 5.28 23.09
CA PRO A 34 -7.34 6.54 23.04
C PRO A 34 -6.34 7.70 23.08
N PHE A 35 -6.53 8.68 22.20
CA PHE A 35 -5.69 9.88 22.16
C PHE A 35 -6.48 11.09 21.69
N ARG A 36 -5.93 12.28 21.97
CA ARG A 36 -6.38 13.54 21.38
C ARG A 36 -5.20 14.39 20.93
N VAL A 37 -5.41 15.17 19.88
CA VAL A 37 -4.43 16.13 19.38
C VAL A 37 -4.50 17.41 20.19
N VAL A 38 -3.35 17.92 20.64
CA VAL A 38 -3.20 19.18 21.36
C VAL A 38 -2.09 20.02 20.74
N ASN A 39 -2.13 21.34 20.94
CA ASN A 39 -1.10 22.26 20.44
C ASN A 39 -0.01 22.57 21.48
N ARG A 40 -0.23 22.24 22.76
CA ARG A 40 0.68 22.47 23.89
C ARG A 40 0.36 21.49 25.01
N ASP A 41 1.27 21.37 25.98
CA ASP A 41 1.13 20.50 27.17
C ASP A 41 0.82 19.04 26.79
N ALA A 42 1.53 18.52 25.78
CA ALA A 42 1.40 17.15 25.31
C ALA A 42 2.15 16.15 26.19
N ASP A 43 1.65 14.92 26.23
CA ASP A 43 2.35 13.79 26.85
C ASP A 43 3.42 13.24 25.89
N VAL A 44 3.15 13.33 24.58
CA VAL A 44 4.07 12.94 23.51
C VAL A 44 4.10 14.04 22.45
N THR A 45 5.30 14.44 22.04
CA THR A 45 5.51 15.34 20.90
C THR A 45 6.20 14.58 19.80
N ILE A 46 5.61 14.63 18.60
CA ILE A 46 6.20 14.15 17.35
C ILE A 46 6.70 15.37 16.61
N SER A 47 8.00 15.46 16.42
CA SER A 47 8.64 16.60 15.76
C SER A 47 9.71 16.14 14.79
N LYS A 48 10.16 17.06 13.95
CA LYS A 48 11.40 16.85 13.22
C LYS A 48 12.57 16.78 14.21
N GLU A 49 13.48 15.84 14.00
CA GLU A 49 14.81 15.67 14.62
C GLU A 49 15.10 16.55 15.86
N ASN A 50 14.78 16.06 17.08
CA ASN A 50 15.07 16.75 18.34
C ASN A 50 15.37 15.81 19.52
N GLY A 51 16.01 14.66 19.29
CA GLY A 51 16.34 13.71 20.38
C GLY A 51 15.12 13.15 21.13
N HIS A 52 13.92 13.37 20.60
CA HIS A 52 12.68 12.77 21.09
C HIS A 52 12.54 11.34 20.54
N PRO A 53 11.90 10.42 21.29
CA PRO A 53 11.73 9.04 20.86
C PRO A 53 11.00 8.90 19.51
N LEU A 54 10.11 9.84 19.19
CA LEU A 54 9.27 9.83 17.99
C LEU A 54 9.64 10.97 17.04
N ALA A 55 10.93 11.03 16.70
CA ALA A 55 11.45 11.99 15.73
C ALA A 55 11.14 11.55 14.29
N ILE A 56 10.83 12.52 13.44
CA ILE A 56 10.68 12.35 12.00
C ILE A 56 11.97 12.80 11.31
N SER A 57 12.51 11.95 10.45
CA SER A 57 13.79 12.17 9.78
C SER A 57 13.71 13.26 8.71
N SER A 58 14.81 14.00 8.54
CA SER A 58 14.93 14.97 7.44
C SER A 58 14.78 14.31 6.06
N ALA A 59 15.31 13.10 5.90
CA ALA A 59 15.22 12.33 4.66
C ALA A 59 13.77 11.99 4.28
N PHE A 60 12.94 11.60 5.26
CA PHE A 60 11.51 11.35 5.02
C PHE A 60 10.77 12.63 4.61
N CYS A 61 11.01 13.74 5.32
CA CYS A 61 10.40 15.02 4.99
C CYS A 61 10.74 15.46 3.56
N GLN A 62 12.00 15.32 3.14
CA GLN A 62 12.43 15.63 1.77
C GLN A 62 11.71 14.75 0.75
N VAL A 63 11.58 13.45 1.02
CA VAL A 63 10.85 12.50 0.18
C VAL A 63 9.40 12.96 -0.05
N LEU A 64 8.70 13.37 1.00
CA LEU A 64 7.34 13.89 0.89
C LEU A 64 7.27 15.18 0.07
N GLU A 65 8.21 16.10 0.29
CA GLU A 65 8.26 17.41 -0.37
C GLU A 65 8.54 17.32 -1.86
N GLU A 66 9.57 16.56 -2.25
CA GLU A 66 10.05 16.54 -3.63
C GLU A 66 9.16 15.72 -4.55
N THR A 67 8.63 14.61 -4.05
CA THR A 67 7.97 13.64 -4.92
C THR A 67 6.46 13.67 -4.79
N GLY A 68 5.91 14.27 -3.73
CA GLY A 68 4.51 14.06 -3.36
C GLY A 68 4.15 12.57 -3.28
N ILE A 69 5.13 11.71 -3.01
CA ILE A 69 5.05 10.24 -3.01
C ILE A 69 5.03 9.66 -4.45
N LYS A 70 5.97 10.07 -5.30
CA LYS A 70 6.22 9.48 -6.63
C LYS A 70 7.64 8.95 -6.75
N HIS A 71 7.81 7.66 -6.48
CA HIS A 71 9.06 6.91 -6.65
C HIS A 71 10.34 7.42 -5.95
N PRO A 72 10.30 7.95 -4.71
CA PRO A 72 11.54 8.10 -3.96
C PRO A 72 12.06 6.74 -3.49
N HIS A 73 13.37 6.55 -3.60
CA HIS A 73 14.10 5.34 -3.17
C HIS A 73 15.02 5.64 -2.00
N PRO A 74 14.47 5.95 -0.83
CA PRO A 74 15.24 6.49 0.28
C PRO A 74 16.05 5.42 1.01
N PHE A 75 15.66 4.15 0.89
CA PHE A 75 16.30 3.07 1.63
C PHE A 75 17.63 2.68 0.99
N THR A 76 18.72 2.98 1.70
CA THR A 76 20.07 2.66 1.26
C THR A 76 20.54 1.31 1.81
N ASN A 77 20.58 1.18 3.14
CA ASN A 77 21.18 0.03 3.83
C ASN A 77 20.15 -0.90 4.47
N GLN A 78 18.99 -0.37 4.81
CA GLN A 78 17.89 -1.08 5.45
C GLN A 78 16.57 -0.38 5.10
N PRO A 79 15.42 -1.07 5.19
CA PRO A 79 14.11 -0.49 4.88
C PRO A 79 13.61 0.42 6.02
N LEU A 80 14.46 1.33 6.51
CA LEU A 80 14.21 2.21 7.65
C LEU A 80 14.84 3.57 7.42
N PHE A 81 14.02 4.62 7.53
CA PHE A 81 14.53 5.98 7.58
C PHE A 81 15.28 6.22 8.90
N LEU A 82 16.40 6.92 8.80
CA LEU A 82 17.21 7.32 9.94
C LEU A 82 17.22 8.84 10.03
N CYS A 83 17.11 9.35 11.26
CA CYS A 83 17.40 10.73 11.59
C CYS A 83 18.91 11.00 11.45
N GLU A 84 19.31 12.27 11.36
CA GLU A 84 20.73 12.68 11.26
C GLU A 84 21.62 12.13 12.38
N ASN A 85 21.07 11.98 13.60
CA ASN A 85 21.76 11.40 14.76
C ASN A 85 21.83 9.86 14.74
N GLY A 86 21.32 9.21 13.68
CA GLY A 86 21.23 7.77 13.53
C GLY A 86 20.04 7.11 14.21
N SER A 87 19.16 7.85 14.90
CA SER A 87 17.97 7.28 15.50
C SER A 87 16.93 6.90 14.45
N PRO A 88 16.14 5.84 14.67
CA PRO A 88 15.16 5.37 13.71
C PRO A 88 13.93 6.29 13.62
N ASP A 89 13.47 6.54 12.40
CA ASP A 89 12.18 7.19 12.12
C ASP A 89 11.12 6.13 11.80
N TYR A 90 10.54 5.55 12.85
CA TYR A 90 9.56 4.47 12.70
C TYR A 90 8.24 4.93 12.09
N LEU A 91 7.77 6.14 12.42
CA LEU A 91 6.51 6.67 11.90
C LEU A 91 6.61 7.04 10.42
N GLY A 92 7.65 7.77 10.00
CA GLY A 92 7.88 8.11 8.60
C GLY A 92 8.10 6.86 7.74
N THR A 93 8.82 5.86 8.28
CA THR A 93 9.00 4.58 7.60
C THR A 93 7.69 3.81 7.45
N ALA A 94 6.90 3.70 8.52
CA ALA A 94 5.60 3.03 8.47
C ALA A 94 4.66 3.72 7.47
N PHE A 95 4.62 5.06 7.46
CA PHE A 95 3.86 5.82 6.47
C PHE A 95 4.26 5.40 5.05
N TYR A 96 5.56 5.47 4.73
CA TYR A 96 6.05 5.14 3.39
C TYR A 96 5.63 3.74 2.95
N MET A 97 5.71 2.76 3.85
CA MET A 97 5.34 1.37 3.56
C MET A 97 3.82 1.20 3.34
N MET A 98 3.00 1.87 4.14
CA MET A 98 1.53 1.81 4.00
C MET A 98 1.03 2.43 2.69
N GLN A 99 1.78 3.38 2.11
CA GLN A 99 1.45 3.97 0.80
C GLN A 99 1.66 3.00 -0.38
N GLY A 100 2.20 1.79 -0.14
CA GLY A 100 2.39 0.79 -1.20
C GLY A 100 3.51 1.15 -2.19
N LEU A 101 4.39 2.09 -1.83
CA LEU A 101 5.57 2.40 -2.64
C LEU A 101 6.63 1.31 -2.50
N GLN A 102 6.65 0.38 -3.44
CA GLN A 102 7.56 -0.78 -3.40
C GLN A 102 8.54 -0.81 -4.58
N GLU A 103 8.26 -0.04 -5.63
CA GLU A 103 8.88 -0.20 -6.95
C GLU A 103 10.09 0.72 -7.18
N TYR A 104 11.27 0.15 -7.47
CA TYR A 104 12.46 0.88 -7.96
C TYR A 104 12.47 1.06 -9.49
N PRO A 105 12.42 2.30 -10.00
CA PRO A 105 12.88 2.66 -11.33
C PRO A 105 14.39 2.52 -11.55
N PRO A 106 14.81 2.18 -12.79
CA PRO A 106 13.97 1.67 -13.87
C PRO A 106 13.51 0.24 -13.59
N ALA A 107 12.21 -0.02 -13.70
CA ALA A 107 11.63 -1.34 -13.47
C ALA A 107 11.74 -2.21 -14.73
N LYS A 108 12.12 -3.47 -14.53
CA LYS A 108 11.88 -4.56 -15.48
C LYS A 108 10.42 -4.95 -15.33
N LEU A 109 9.71 -4.88 -16.44
CA LEU A 109 8.33 -5.34 -16.51
C LEU A 109 8.30 -6.77 -17.05
N ASP A 110 7.36 -7.57 -16.55
CA ASP A 110 7.08 -8.88 -17.09
C ASP A 110 6.42 -8.79 -18.48
N GLU A 111 6.11 -9.94 -19.08
CA GLU A 111 5.49 -10.02 -20.41
C GLU A 111 4.11 -9.33 -20.50
N LEU A 112 3.46 -9.10 -19.37
CA LEU A 112 2.17 -8.44 -19.23
C LEU A 112 2.30 -6.95 -18.86
N GLY A 113 3.53 -6.44 -18.76
CA GLY A 113 3.80 -5.05 -18.38
C GLY A 113 3.68 -4.80 -16.88
N ARG A 114 3.67 -5.84 -16.05
CA ARG A 114 3.60 -5.72 -14.59
C ARG A 114 4.99 -5.62 -13.99
N TYR A 115 5.12 -4.90 -12.87
CA TYR A 115 6.36 -4.80 -12.12
C TYR A 115 6.84 -6.18 -11.65
N ASP A 116 8.12 -6.49 -11.83
CA ASP A 116 8.74 -7.71 -11.31
C ASP A 116 9.00 -7.56 -9.79
N PRO A 117 8.31 -8.31 -8.91
CA PRO A 117 8.46 -8.16 -7.46
C PRO A 117 9.89 -8.37 -6.96
N SER A 118 10.72 -9.12 -7.70
CA SER A 118 12.13 -9.34 -7.37
C SER A 118 12.97 -8.06 -7.39
N GLN A 119 12.43 -6.96 -7.92
CA GLN A 119 13.09 -5.67 -7.94
C GLN A 119 12.66 -4.73 -6.80
N SER A 120 11.70 -5.15 -5.97
CA SER A 120 11.13 -4.34 -4.89
C SER A 120 12.10 -4.11 -3.73
N TYR A 121 11.78 -3.19 -2.81
CA TYR A 121 12.59 -3.04 -1.59
C TYR A 121 12.53 -4.28 -0.72
N GLN A 122 11.41 -4.99 -0.75
CA GLN A 122 11.25 -6.24 -0.02
C GLN A 122 12.21 -7.31 -0.54
N ALA A 123 12.39 -7.39 -1.85
CA ALA A 123 13.40 -8.27 -2.44
C ALA A 123 14.83 -7.81 -2.10
N ARG A 124 15.09 -6.51 -2.22
CA ARG A 124 16.42 -5.94 -1.95
C ARG A 124 16.89 -6.17 -0.50
N PHE A 125 15.97 -6.11 0.45
CA PHE A 125 16.26 -6.25 1.88
C PHE A 125 15.81 -7.60 2.46
N ASP A 126 15.45 -8.56 1.61
CA ASP A 126 15.02 -9.92 1.99
C ASP A 126 13.95 -9.96 3.09
N CYS A 127 12.92 -9.13 2.96
CA CYS A 127 11.92 -8.91 4.00
C CYS A 127 10.47 -9.14 3.54
N PHE A 128 10.26 -9.99 2.53
CA PHE A 128 8.92 -10.34 2.04
C PHE A 128 8.00 -10.95 3.10
N GLU A 129 8.57 -11.72 4.01
CA GLU A 129 7.82 -12.44 5.05
C GLU A 129 7.66 -11.60 6.34
N GLU A 130 8.23 -10.40 6.40
CA GLU A 130 8.17 -9.54 7.57
C GLU A 130 7.02 -8.52 7.48
N ASN A 131 6.21 -8.46 8.54
CA ASN A 131 5.30 -7.33 8.76
C ASN A 131 6.08 -6.14 9.36
N LEU A 132 6.81 -5.42 8.51
CA LEU A 132 7.67 -4.30 8.94
C LEU A 132 6.88 -3.16 9.58
N VAL A 133 5.67 -2.87 9.13
CA VAL A 133 4.81 -1.85 9.75
C VAL A 133 4.50 -2.22 11.20
N GLU A 134 4.06 -3.46 11.45
CA GLU A 134 3.82 -3.95 12.82
C GLU A 134 5.11 -3.91 13.65
N LYS A 135 6.24 -4.33 13.08
CA LYS A 135 7.56 -4.29 13.73
C LYS A 135 7.92 -2.88 14.18
N TYR A 136 7.75 -1.87 13.33
CA TYR A 136 8.03 -0.48 13.66
C TYR A 136 7.02 0.11 14.63
N PHE A 137 5.75 -0.26 14.53
CA PHE A 137 4.76 0.10 15.52
C PHE A 137 5.07 -0.48 16.90
N LYS A 138 5.51 -1.73 17.00
CA LYS A 138 5.99 -2.30 18.27
C LYS A 138 7.24 -1.60 18.78
N ALA A 139 8.17 -1.24 17.90
CA ALA A 139 9.35 -0.47 18.29
C ALA A 139 8.97 0.91 18.88
N ILE A 140 7.94 1.60 18.34
CA ILE A 140 7.40 2.84 18.92
C ILE A 140 6.93 2.62 20.37
N VAL A 141 6.24 1.50 20.64
CA VAL A 141 5.79 1.14 21.99
C VAL A 141 6.98 0.93 22.92
N GLU A 142 8.01 0.23 22.47
CA GLU A 142 9.20 -0.09 23.27
C GLU A 142 10.04 1.14 23.63
N ILE A 143 10.18 2.10 22.71
CA ILE A 143 10.99 3.30 22.93
C ILE A 143 10.23 4.43 23.65
N THR A 144 8.91 4.28 23.83
CA THR A 144 8.07 5.32 24.44
C THR A 144 7.56 4.86 25.81
N PRO A 145 8.17 5.28 26.93
CA PRO A 145 7.86 4.73 28.25
C PRO A 145 6.37 4.79 28.65
N LEU A 146 5.66 5.83 28.20
CA LEU A 146 4.21 5.99 28.44
C LEU A 146 3.37 4.87 27.78
N LEU A 147 3.90 4.22 26.76
CA LEU A 147 3.26 3.16 26.00
C LEU A 147 3.65 1.75 26.47
N ASN A 148 4.58 1.59 27.42
CA ASN A 148 5.10 0.29 27.85
C ASN A 148 4.02 -0.73 28.28
N HIS A 149 2.86 -0.25 28.72
CA HIS A 149 1.70 -1.09 29.04
C HIS A 149 1.09 -1.82 27.80
N LEU A 150 1.56 -1.49 26.59
CA LEU A 150 1.13 -2.08 25.32
C LEU A 150 2.11 -3.12 24.77
N VAL A 151 3.31 -3.29 25.34
CA VAL A 151 4.41 -4.13 24.79
C VAL A 151 3.97 -5.56 24.47
N ASN A 152 3.13 -6.16 25.32
CA ASN A 152 2.67 -7.54 25.18
C ASN A 152 1.32 -7.67 24.45
N LYS A 153 0.83 -6.61 23.80
CA LYS A 153 -0.40 -6.70 23.02
C LYS A 153 -0.10 -7.30 21.66
N ASP A 154 -0.45 -8.57 21.50
CA ASP A 154 -0.55 -9.22 20.20
C ASP A 154 -1.99 -9.28 19.69
N PHE A 155 -2.12 -9.22 18.38
CA PHE A 155 -3.41 -9.30 17.71
C PHE A 155 -3.29 -10.23 16.52
N PRO A 156 -4.31 -11.07 16.29
CA PRO A 156 -4.27 -12.01 15.18
C PRO A 156 -4.28 -11.22 13.86
N SER A 157 -3.36 -11.57 12.97
CA SER A 157 -3.40 -11.13 11.58
C SER A 157 -4.69 -11.62 10.92
N ARG A 158 -5.28 -10.76 10.09
CA ARG A 158 -6.42 -11.12 9.25
C ARG A 158 -6.06 -10.78 7.82
N VAL A 159 -6.25 -11.74 6.92
CA VAL A 159 -6.08 -11.54 5.48
C VAL A 159 -7.46 -11.44 4.88
N PHE A 160 -7.67 -10.40 4.08
CA PHE A 160 -8.88 -10.20 3.31
C PHE A 160 -8.50 -10.18 1.83
N LEU A 161 -8.99 -11.16 1.08
CA LEU A 161 -8.78 -11.25 -0.35
C LEU A 161 -9.96 -10.59 -1.05
N SER A 162 -9.71 -9.48 -1.74
CA SER A 162 -10.69 -8.80 -2.59
C SER A 162 -10.24 -8.77 -4.04
N GLN A 163 -11.22 -8.72 -4.94
CA GLN A 163 -11.00 -8.61 -6.37
C GLN A 163 -11.91 -7.52 -6.93
N ASP A 164 -11.29 -6.49 -7.49
CA ASP A 164 -11.99 -5.40 -8.16
C ASP A 164 -12.22 -5.78 -9.63
N VAL A 165 -13.48 -5.94 -10.00
CA VAL A 165 -13.92 -6.30 -11.35
C VAL A 165 -14.52 -5.06 -12.00
N ASP A 166 -13.63 -4.19 -12.49
CA ASP A 166 -14.02 -2.89 -13.04
C ASP A 166 -14.64 -2.99 -14.44
N LEU A 167 -14.03 -3.80 -15.33
CA LEU A 167 -14.36 -3.83 -16.75
C LEU A 167 -14.34 -5.25 -17.31
N ILE A 168 -15.47 -5.96 -17.14
CA ILE A 168 -15.66 -7.32 -17.68
C ILE A 168 -15.33 -7.40 -19.18
N ASN A 169 -15.65 -6.36 -19.97
CA ASN A 169 -15.44 -6.37 -21.42
C ASN A 169 -14.12 -5.72 -21.87
N ALA A 170 -13.34 -5.12 -20.97
CA ALA A 170 -12.04 -4.56 -21.35
C ALA A 170 -11.03 -5.65 -21.70
N GLY A 171 -11.17 -6.86 -21.12
CA GLY A 171 -10.31 -8.01 -21.38
C GLY A 171 -10.20 -8.32 -22.88
N LEU A 172 -11.30 -8.26 -23.64
CA LEU A 172 -11.27 -8.45 -25.09
C LEU A 172 -10.31 -7.48 -25.77
N ARG A 173 -10.43 -6.18 -25.47
CA ARG A 173 -9.59 -5.15 -26.10
C ARG A 173 -8.14 -5.27 -25.65
N GLN A 174 -7.91 -5.41 -24.35
CA GLN A 174 -6.57 -5.44 -23.76
C GLN A 174 -5.78 -6.67 -24.22
N GLU A 175 -6.36 -7.88 -24.13
CA GLU A 175 -5.70 -9.12 -24.52
C GLU A 175 -5.49 -9.21 -26.04
N THR A 176 -6.46 -8.76 -26.84
CA THR A 176 -6.32 -8.70 -28.31
C THR A 176 -5.21 -7.73 -28.69
N PHE A 177 -5.20 -6.52 -28.12
CA PHE A 177 -4.19 -5.50 -28.41
C PHE A 177 -2.78 -5.95 -27.97
N ALA A 178 -2.65 -6.55 -26.80
CA ALA A 178 -1.38 -7.11 -26.32
C ALA A 178 -0.86 -8.22 -27.24
N SER A 179 -1.74 -9.14 -27.66
CA SER A 179 -1.39 -10.23 -28.58
C SER A 179 -0.93 -9.69 -29.94
N LEU A 180 -1.60 -8.67 -30.48
CA LEU A 180 -1.21 -8.01 -31.73
C LEU A 180 0.14 -7.30 -31.60
N LYS A 181 0.39 -6.58 -30.51
CA LYS A 181 1.67 -5.92 -30.23
C LYS A 181 2.84 -6.91 -30.18
N GLN A 182 2.59 -8.13 -29.73
CA GLN A 182 3.56 -9.22 -29.70
C GLN A 182 3.67 -10.01 -31.03
N GLY A 183 2.94 -9.60 -32.08
CA GLY A 183 2.93 -10.29 -33.37
C GLY A 183 2.15 -11.61 -33.37
N LYS A 184 1.40 -11.91 -32.31
CA LYS A 184 0.66 -13.18 -32.13
C LYS A 184 -0.75 -13.09 -32.73
N LEU A 185 -0.83 -12.95 -34.06
CA LEU A 185 -2.10 -12.73 -34.78
C LEU A 185 -3.12 -13.87 -34.59
N LEU A 186 -2.67 -15.13 -34.61
CA LEU A 186 -3.55 -16.29 -34.37
C LEU A 186 -4.16 -16.26 -32.95
N GLN A 187 -3.39 -15.82 -31.96
CA GLN A 187 -3.88 -15.69 -30.58
C GLN A 187 -4.94 -14.59 -30.48
N ALA A 188 -4.71 -13.44 -31.13
CA ALA A 188 -5.70 -12.36 -31.23
C ALA A 188 -7.02 -12.84 -31.86
N LEU A 189 -6.95 -13.60 -32.95
CA LEU A 189 -8.13 -14.19 -33.60
C LEU A 189 -8.84 -15.21 -32.70
N ASN A 190 -8.09 -16.03 -31.96
CA ASN A 190 -8.66 -16.97 -31.00
C ASN A 190 -9.41 -16.27 -29.87
N ILE A 191 -8.88 -15.18 -29.32
CA ILE A 191 -9.54 -14.38 -28.29
C ILE A 191 -10.86 -13.81 -28.81
N ILE A 192 -10.86 -13.23 -30.01
CA ILE A 192 -12.08 -12.72 -30.67
C ILE A 192 -13.09 -13.86 -30.88
N GLY A 193 -12.63 -15.02 -31.39
CA GLY A 193 -13.48 -16.18 -31.61
C GLY A 193 -14.09 -16.74 -30.32
N ALA A 194 -13.32 -16.78 -29.23
CA ALA A 194 -13.77 -17.20 -27.91
C ALA A 194 -14.83 -16.22 -27.34
N HIS A 195 -14.63 -14.92 -27.53
CA HIS A 195 -15.61 -13.89 -27.16
C HIS A 195 -16.93 -14.04 -27.93
N LEU A 196 -16.88 -14.26 -29.25
CA LEU A 196 -18.07 -14.48 -30.08
C LEU A 196 -18.84 -15.74 -29.69
N LYS A 197 -18.17 -16.74 -29.11
CA LYS A 197 -18.79 -17.97 -28.58
C LYS A 197 -19.28 -17.84 -27.14
N SER A 198 -19.24 -16.63 -26.56
CA SER A 198 -19.56 -16.38 -25.14
C SER A 198 -18.72 -17.22 -24.17
N GLN A 199 -17.50 -17.61 -24.58
CA GLN A 199 -16.51 -18.30 -23.76
C GLN A 199 -15.20 -17.51 -23.70
N PRO A 200 -15.22 -16.21 -23.33
CA PRO A 200 -13.98 -15.43 -23.27
C PRO A 200 -13.05 -15.95 -22.18
N THR A 201 -11.77 -16.06 -22.51
CA THR A 201 -10.69 -16.53 -21.64
C THR A 201 -10.47 -15.66 -20.40
N TYR A 202 -10.85 -14.39 -20.48
CA TYR A 202 -10.72 -13.40 -19.41
C TYR A 202 -11.91 -13.39 -18.42
N LEU A 203 -12.93 -14.22 -18.63
CA LEU A 203 -14.09 -14.41 -17.72
C LEU A 203 -13.95 -15.73 -16.95
N ASN A 204 -12.77 -15.93 -16.36
CA ASN A 204 -12.37 -17.14 -15.63
C ASN A 204 -12.69 -17.05 -14.13
N MET A 205 -13.75 -16.33 -13.76
CA MET A 205 -14.11 -16.11 -12.35
C MET A 205 -14.37 -17.42 -11.61
N GLN A 206 -14.98 -18.40 -12.30
CA GLN A 206 -15.20 -19.73 -11.74
C GLN A 206 -13.86 -20.41 -11.43
N ASP A 207 -12.91 -20.40 -12.36
CA ASP A 207 -11.59 -21.00 -12.15
C ASP A 207 -10.85 -20.34 -10.98
N ILE A 208 -10.94 -19.01 -10.87
CA ILE A 208 -10.38 -18.25 -9.74
C ILE A 208 -11.02 -18.69 -8.42
N MET A 209 -12.35 -18.82 -8.38
CA MET A 209 -13.08 -19.27 -7.18
C MET A 209 -12.76 -20.72 -6.81
N ASP A 210 -12.63 -21.61 -7.80
CA ASP A 210 -12.31 -23.02 -7.60
C ASP A 210 -10.89 -23.17 -7.04
N LEU A 211 -9.91 -22.43 -7.59
CA LEU A 211 -8.54 -22.37 -7.07
C LEU A 211 -8.51 -21.85 -5.62
N GLN A 212 -9.25 -20.79 -5.32
CA GLN A 212 -9.31 -20.24 -3.97
C GLN A 212 -9.89 -21.23 -2.98
N THR A 213 -10.98 -21.90 -3.38
CA THR A 213 -11.62 -22.94 -2.57
C THR A 213 -10.67 -24.12 -2.34
N GLN A 214 -9.92 -24.54 -3.37
CA GLN A 214 -8.91 -25.60 -3.27
C GLN A 214 -7.83 -25.26 -2.23
N HIS A 215 -7.45 -23.99 -2.11
CA HIS A 215 -6.47 -23.52 -1.12
C HIS A 215 -7.09 -23.08 0.22
N GLY A 216 -8.40 -23.30 0.43
CA GLY A 216 -9.08 -22.97 1.70
C GLY A 216 -9.27 -21.47 1.91
N HIS A 217 -9.32 -20.69 0.84
CA HIS A 217 -9.49 -19.25 0.86
C HIS A 217 -10.85 -18.83 0.29
N SER A 218 -11.33 -17.68 0.71
CA SER A 218 -12.53 -17.03 0.17
C SER A 218 -12.19 -15.63 -0.31
N SER A 219 -12.78 -15.20 -1.44
CA SER A 219 -12.66 -13.83 -1.95
C SER A 219 -13.96 -13.06 -1.88
N THR A 220 -13.84 -11.74 -1.77
CA THR A 220 -14.94 -10.81 -2.02
C THR A 220 -14.73 -10.10 -3.36
N PHE A 221 -15.72 -10.15 -4.24
CA PHE A 221 -15.68 -9.50 -5.54
C PHE A 221 -16.43 -8.17 -5.50
N PHE A 222 -15.75 -7.09 -5.86
CA PHE A 222 -16.36 -5.78 -6.03
C PHE A 222 -16.62 -5.57 -7.52
N TRP A 223 -17.91 -5.45 -7.89
CA TRP A 223 -18.31 -5.30 -9.29
C TRP A 223 -18.68 -3.85 -9.55
N LEU A 224 -18.10 -3.26 -10.59
CA LEU A 224 -18.59 -1.98 -11.11
C LEU A 224 -19.73 -2.23 -12.11
N PRO A 225 -20.98 -1.87 -11.77
CA PRO A 225 -22.09 -1.99 -12.72
C PRO A 225 -21.92 -0.95 -13.84
N CYS A 226 -21.63 -1.40 -15.06
CA CYS A 226 -21.66 -0.53 -16.23
C CYS A 226 -23.12 -0.27 -16.66
N HIS A 227 -23.57 0.98 -16.58
CA HIS A 227 -24.84 1.38 -17.21
C HIS A 227 -24.72 1.36 -18.74
N ARG A 228 -25.61 0.62 -19.41
CA ARG A 228 -25.68 0.40 -20.88
C ARG A 228 -25.64 1.66 -21.77
N ALA A 229 -25.87 2.86 -21.24
CA ALA A 229 -26.06 4.07 -22.04
C ALA A 229 -24.77 4.66 -22.65
N SER A 230 -23.57 4.31 -22.17
CA SER A 230 -22.33 4.96 -22.62
C SER A 230 -21.56 4.22 -23.72
N ILE A 231 -21.87 2.94 -23.97
CA ILE A 231 -21.12 2.10 -24.93
C ILE A 231 -21.51 2.42 -26.37
N ILE A 232 -22.78 2.80 -26.64
CA ILE A 232 -23.22 3.13 -28.01
C ILE A 232 -22.67 4.49 -28.44
N ASN A 233 -22.63 5.51 -27.56
CA ASN A 233 -22.17 6.84 -27.95
C ASN A 233 -20.65 6.94 -28.10
N LYS A 234 -19.85 6.21 -27.30
CA LYS A 234 -18.37 6.20 -27.47
C LYS A 234 -17.87 5.35 -28.64
N LEU A 235 -18.73 4.55 -29.28
CA LEU A 235 -18.38 3.84 -30.51
C LEU A 235 -18.62 4.68 -31.78
N ILE A 236 -19.27 5.84 -31.66
CA ILE A 236 -19.61 6.73 -32.79
C ILE A 236 -18.67 7.95 -32.85
N GLU A 237 -17.99 8.32 -31.76
CA GLU A 237 -17.11 9.52 -31.70
C GLU A 237 -15.61 9.24 -31.96
N VAL A 238 -15.27 8.23 -32.77
CA VAL A 238 -13.92 8.12 -33.35
C VAL A 238 -14.05 8.10 -34.86
N GLU A 239 -14.34 9.28 -35.42
CA GLU A 239 -13.89 9.73 -36.74
C GLU A 239 -12.78 10.76 -36.55
#